data_AF-A0A2C9L7P5-F1
#
_entry.id   AF-A0A2C9L7P5-F1
#
_cell.length_a   1.000
_cell.length_b   1.000
_cell.length_c   1.000
_cell.angle_alpha   90.00
_cell.angle_beta   90.00
_cell.angle_gamma   90.00
#
_symmetry.space_group_name_H-M   'P 1'
#
loop_
_entity.id
_entity.type
_entity.pdbx_description
1 polymer ?
#
loop_
_entity_poly.entity_id
_entity_poly.type
_entity_poly.pdbx_seq_one_letter_code
_entity_poly.pdbx_strand_id
1 'polypeptide(L)'
;MLRKSSKTLLQYSKAKGLNVRHFRCTATASQAANDIPEMPACSFKPSKHEGPDLNSVLSTRKNNLNPALFTFYKEPVYVHQGYMQYLWDTNNKRYLDLFAGIVTVSVGHCHP
;
A
#
# COMPACT_ATOMS: atom_id res chain seq x y z
N MET A 1 -37.22 10.58 -36.60
CA MET A 1 -37.45 10.06 -37.97
C MET A 1 -36.11 10.08 -38.71
N LEU A 2 -35.52 8.91 -38.99
CA LEU A 2 -35.33 8.31 -40.34
C LEU A 2 -34.25 9.05 -41.17
N ARG A 3 -33.21 8.48 -41.80
CA ARG A 3 -32.79 7.11 -42.18
C ARG A 3 -31.29 7.20 -42.57
N LYS A 4 -30.46 6.25 -42.11
CA LYS A 4 -29.66 5.26 -42.88
C LYS A 4 -28.81 5.76 -44.07
N SER A 5 -27.51 5.41 -44.04
CA SER A 5 -26.68 5.10 -45.24
C SER A 5 -25.57 4.09 -44.84
N SER A 6 -25.77 2.79 -45.15
CA SER A 6 -25.02 1.99 -46.15
C SER A 6 -23.55 1.71 -45.77
N LYS A 7 -23.27 0.57 -45.12
CA LYS A 7 -22.87 -0.73 -45.71
C LYS A 7 -21.62 -0.68 -46.60
N THR A 8 -20.47 -1.05 -46.01
CA THR A 8 -19.42 -1.77 -46.74
C THR A 8 -19.02 -3.00 -45.91
N LEU A 9 -19.26 -4.15 -46.51
CA LEU A 9 -18.95 -5.48 -46.02
C LEU A 9 -17.45 -5.74 -46.15
N LEU A 10 -16.75 -5.91 -45.03
CA LEU A 10 -15.55 -6.74 -44.99
C LEU A 10 -15.97 -8.08 -44.38
N GLN A 11 -16.17 -9.06 -45.27
CA GLN A 11 -16.29 -10.46 -44.91
C GLN A 11 -14.96 -10.90 -44.31
N TYR A 12 -14.92 -11.13 -42.99
CA TYR A 12 -13.86 -11.90 -42.37
C TYR A 12 -14.35 -13.29 -42.05
N SER A 13 -13.62 -14.26 -42.59
CA SER A 13 -13.93 -15.68 -42.63
C SER A 13 -14.10 -16.26 -41.23
N LYS A 14 -15.16 -17.05 -41.12
CA LYS A 14 -15.60 -17.85 -39.97
C LYS A 14 -14.52 -18.86 -39.59
N ALA A 15 -13.68 -18.55 -38.61
CA ALA A 15 -12.88 -19.56 -37.91
C ALA A 15 -13.85 -20.41 -37.08
N LYS A 16 -14.13 -21.62 -37.60
CA LYS A 16 -14.96 -22.62 -36.95
C LYS A 16 -14.22 -23.19 -35.74
N GLY A 17 -14.87 -23.16 -34.59
CA GLY A 17 -14.68 -24.13 -33.51
C GLY A 17 -13.43 -23.95 -32.65
N LEU A 18 -13.46 -23.00 -31.73
CA LEU A 18 -12.71 -23.12 -30.47
C LEU A 18 -13.68 -23.01 -29.31
N ASN A 19 -13.79 -24.09 -28.54
CA ASN A 19 -14.60 -24.16 -27.34
C ASN A 19 -13.90 -23.32 -26.25
N VAL A 20 -14.18 -22.02 -26.24
CA VAL A 20 -13.75 -21.14 -25.15
C VAL A 20 -14.66 -21.45 -23.96
N ARG A 21 -14.21 -22.41 -23.15
CA ARG A 21 -14.75 -22.62 -21.81
C ARG A 21 -14.65 -21.28 -21.09
N HIS A 22 -15.78 -20.59 -20.94
CA HIS A 22 -15.89 -19.48 -20.02
C HIS A 22 -15.65 -20.05 -18.63
N PHE A 23 -14.40 -20.00 -18.17
CA PHE A 23 -14.11 -20.10 -16.75
C PHE A 23 -14.72 -18.87 -16.10
N ARG A 24 -15.96 -18.99 -15.63
CA ARG A 24 -16.48 -18.12 -14.59
C ARG A 24 -15.58 -18.35 -13.38
N CYS A 25 -14.62 -17.44 -13.19
CA CYS A 25 -13.86 -17.36 -11.95
C CYS A 25 -14.83 -16.89 -10.86
N THR A 26 -15.52 -17.84 -10.23
CA THR A 26 -16.19 -17.65 -8.95
C THR A 26 -15.18 -17.82 -7.83
N ALA A 27 -14.04 -17.12 -7.90
CA ALA A 27 -13.13 -17.03 -6.77
C ALA A 27 -13.87 -16.28 -5.66
N THR A 28 -14.38 -17.05 -4.72
CA THR A 28 -14.88 -16.62 -3.43
C THR A 28 -13.81 -15.74 -2.78
N ALA A 29 -14.08 -14.45 -2.61
CA ALA A 29 -13.19 -13.50 -1.91
C ALA A 29 -12.82 -13.96 -0.49
N SER A 30 -13.52 -14.96 0.06
CA SER A 30 -13.24 -15.54 1.39
C SER A 30 -12.02 -16.47 1.44
N GLN A 31 -11.55 -17.02 0.31
CA GLN A 31 -10.42 -17.97 0.34
C GLN A 31 -9.08 -17.26 0.55
N ALA A 32 -8.93 -16.04 0.01
CA ALA A 32 -7.67 -15.29 0.03
C ALA A 32 -7.29 -14.73 1.42
N ALA A 33 -8.22 -14.70 2.38
CA ALA A 33 -7.95 -14.21 3.72
C ALA A 33 -7.07 -15.17 4.55
N ASN A 34 -7.11 -16.48 4.24
CA ASN A 34 -6.37 -17.50 4.99
C ASN A 34 -4.89 -17.62 4.57
N ASP A 35 -4.48 -16.98 3.48
CA ASP A 35 -3.12 -17.05 2.94
C ASP A 35 -2.26 -15.83 3.31
N ILE A 36 -2.80 -14.90 4.11
CA ILE A 36 -2.05 -13.71 4.55
C ILE A 36 -1.13 -14.12 5.70
N PRO A 37 0.20 -13.93 5.58
CA PRO A 37 1.12 -14.25 6.66
C PRO A 37 0.80 -13.47 7.93
N GLU A 38 0.81 -14.15 9.08
CA GLU A 38 0.68 -13.48 10.37
C GLU A 38 1.96 -12.73 10.74
N MET A 39 1.80 -11.58 11.41
CA MET A 39 2.91 -10.79 11.89
C MET A 39 3.69 -11.58 12.98
N PRO A 40 5.02 -11.79 12.84
CA PRO A 40 5.79 -12.55 13.82
C PRO A 40 5.69 -11.97 15.23
N ALA A 41 5.81 -12.83 16.24
CA ALA A 41 5.80 -12.42 17.63
C ALA A 41 6.97 -11.45 17.94
N CYS A 42 6.72 -10.48 18.81
CA CYS A 42 7.73 -9.56 19.32
C CYS A 42 7.36 -9.16 20.74
N SER A 43 8.30 -9.31 21.67
CA SER A 43 8.11 -8.97 23.09
C SER A 43 8.37 -7.49 23.40
N PHE A 44 8.94 -6.74 22.46
CA PHE A 44 9.23 -5.32 22.64
C PHE A 44 7.95 -4.50 22.75
N LYS A 45 7.91 -3.59 23.72
CA LYS A 45 6.81 -2.64 23.93
C LYS A 45 7.33 -1.23 23.67
N PRO A 46 6.74 -0.48 22.72
CA PRO A 46 7.14 0.89 22.48
C PRO A 46 6.81 1.76 23.69
N SER A 47 7.62 2.80 23.91
CA SER A 47 7.30 3.88 24.84
C SER A 47 6.10 4.69 24.34
N LYS A 48 5.39 5.36 25.25
CA LYS A 48 4.32 6.28 24.86
C LYS A 48 4.91 7.44 24.04
N HIS A 49 4.28 7.79 22.92
CA HIS A 49 4.63 9.00 22.18
C HIS A 49 4.30 10.24 23.01
N GLU A 50 5.32 11.04 23.31
CA GLU A 50 5.20 12.31 24.05
C GLU A 50 5.32 13.55 23.15
N GLY A 51 5.53 13.34 21.84
CA GLY A 51 5.70 14.43 20.87
C GLY A 51 4.38 15.10 20.45
N PRO A 52 4.46 16.14 19.61
CA PRO A 52 3.29 16.82 19.06
C PRO A 52 2.43 15.86 18.24
N ASP A 53 1.14 16.20 18.11
CA ASP A 53 0.20 15.49 17.26
C ASP A 53 0.54 15.67 15.76
N LEU A 54 -0.01 14.78 14.92
CA LEU A 54 0.28 14.77 13.49
C LEU A 54 -0.10 16.09 12.80
N ASN A 55 -1.23 16.71 13.15
CA ASN A 55 -1.69 17.95 12.49
C ASN A 55 -0.76 19.13 12.85
N SER A 56 -0.32 19.20 14.10
CA SER A 56 0.69 20.17 14.54
C SER A 56 2.01 20.00 13.77
N VAL A 57 2.49 18.76 13.58
CA VAL A 57 3.69 18.50 12.77
C VAL A 57 3.48 18.90 11.31
N LEU A 58 2.34 18.55 10.71
CA LEU A 58 2.05 18.89 9.31
C LEU A 58 1.95 20.40 9.10
N SER A 59 1.34 21.13 10.02
CA SER A 59 1.27 22.60 9.96
C SER A 59 2.65 23.24 10.10
N THR A 60 3.46 22.74 11.04
CA THR A 60 4.86 23.18 11.21
C THR A 60 5.67 22.93 9.94
N ARG A 61 5.57 21.74 9.34
CA ARG A 61 6.25 21.41 8.07
C ARG A 61 5.83 22.36 6.95
N LYS A 62 4.54 22.66 6.83
CA LYS A 62 4.01 23.58 5.79
C LYS A 62 4.54 25.00 5.95
N ASN A 63 4.68 25.47 7.19
CA ASN A 63 5.09 26.85 7.47
C ASN A 63 6.62 27.04 7.44
N ASN A 64 7.39 25.97 7.69
CA ASN A 64 8.84 26.07 7.95
C ASN A 64 9.72 25.37 6.91
N LEU A 65 9.18 24.47 6.06
CA LEU A 65 9.96 23.75 5.06
C LEU A 65 9.72 24.29 3.65
N ASN A 66 10.69 24.07 2.76
CA ASN A 66 10.55 24.39 1.34
C ASN A 66 9.36 23.62 0.72
N PRO A 67 8.46 24.27 -0.05
CA PRO A 67 7.32 23.62 -0.70
C PRO A 67 7.67 22.41 -1.59
N ALA A 68 8.92 22.31 -2.08
CA ALA A 68 9.40 21.15 -2.84
C ALA A 68 9.59 19.88 -1.99
N LEU A 69 9.57 19.98 -0.65
CA LEU A 69 9.67 18.84 0.26
C LEU A 69 8.27 18.29 0.59
N PHE A 70 7.72 17.48 -0.30
CA PHE A 70 6.41 16.86 -0.16
C PHE A 70 6.47 15.50 0.55
N THR A 71 5.32 15.03 1.04
CA THR A 71 5.15 13.67 1.58
C THR A 71 4.83 12.70 0.43
N PHE A 72 5.45 11.52 0.42
CA PHE A 72 5.22 10.51 -0.63
C PHE A 72 3.81 9.90 -0.60
N TYR A 73 3.14 9.95 0.56
CA TYR A 73 1.80 9.42 0.75
C TYR A 73 0.81 10.53 1.09
N LYS A 74 -0.46 10.33 0.69
CA LYS A 74 -1.57 11.24 0.99
C LYS A 74 -1.81 11.36 2.50
N GLU A 75 -1.77 10.23 3.19
CA GLU A 75 -1.82 10.14 4.65
C GLU A 75 -0.44 9.62 5.12
N PRO A 76 0.44 10.51 5.61
CA PRO A 76 1.78 10.11 6.03
C PRO A 76 1.72 9.25 7.30
N VAL A 77 2.51 8.17 7.33
CA VAL A 77 2.65 7.33 8.51
C VAL A 77 3.53 8.06 9.53
N TYR A 78 2.97 8.33 10.71
CA TYR A 78 3.68 9.04 11.78
C TYR A 78 4.39 8.05 12.70
N VAL A 79 5.58 7.61 12.28
CA VAL A 79 6.43 6.69 13.05
C VAL A 79 7.09 7.45 14.20
N HIS A 80 7.05 6.88 15.41
CA HIS A 80 7.66 7.47 16.60
C HIS A 80 8.81 6.63 17.16
N GLN A 81 8.82 5.31 16.93
CA GLN A 81 9.85 4.43 17.47
C GLN A 81 10.16 3.26 16.55
N GLY A 82 11.44 2.88 16.50
CA GLY A 82 11.93 1.69 15.81
C GLY A 82 12.66 0.74 16.78
N TYR A 83 12.56 -0.56 16.51
CA TYR A 83 13.30 -1.60 17.22
C TYR A 83 13.54 -2.79 16.29
N MET A 84 14.80 -3.10 16.02
CA MET A 84 15.22 -4.11 15.05
C MET A 84 14.51 -3.90 13.70
N GLN A 85 13.82 -4.88 13.14
CA GLN A 85 13.09 -4.80 11.87
C GLN A 85 11.71 -4.12 11.96
N TYR A 86 11.32 -3.63 13.13
CA TYR A 86 9.96 -3.15 13.39
C TYR A 86 9.91 -1.64 13.63
N LEU A 87 8.80 -1.04 13.20
CA LEU A 87 8.45 0.36 13.45
C LEU A 87 7.08 0.45 14.13
N TRP A 88 6.90 1.46 14.98
CA TRP A 88 5.63 1.77 15.62
C TRP A 88 5.20 3.19 15.29
N ASP A 89 3.93 3.35 14.91
CA ASP A 89 3.31 4.66 14.78
C ASP A 89 2.85 5.20 16.13
N THR A 90 2.41 6.46 16.15
CA THR A 90 1.86 7.11 17.36
C THR A 90 0.58 6.46 17.91
N ASN A 91 -0.07 5.57 17.15
CA ASN A 91 -1.26 4.82 17.56
C ASN A 91 -0.92 3.41 18.08
N ASN A 92 0.37 3.11 18.30
CA ASN A 92 0.90 1.80 18.69
C ASN A 92 0.70 0.69 17.64
N LYS A 93 0.42 1.02 16.38
CA LYS A 93 0.39 0.05 15.30
C LYS A 93 1.83 -0.33 14.93
N ARG A 94 2.11 -1.63 14.89
CA ARG A 94 3.40 -2.21 14.53
C ARG A 94 3.47 -2.49 13.03
N TYR A 95 4.61 -2.16 12.43
CA TYR A 95 4.93 -2.38 11.04
C TYR A 95 6.22 -3.19 10.92
N LEU A 96 6.31 -4.03 9.87
CA LEU A 96 7.56 -4.62 9.42
C LEU A 96 8.21 -3.65 8.42
N ASP A 97 9.43 -3.19 8.70
CA ASP A 97 10.12 -2.25 7.82
C ASP A 97 10.79 -3.00 6.65
N LEU A 98 10.15 -2.93 5.49
CA LEU A 98 10.68 -3.44 4.22
C LEU A 98 11.37 -2.35 3.38
N PHE A 99 11.42 -1.12 3.87
CA PHE A 99 12.07 0.00 3.21
C PHE A 99 13.49 0.24 3.74
N ALA A 100 13.70 -0.06 5.02
CA ALA A 100 14.99 0.00 5.72
C ALA A 100 15.70 1.37 5.54
N GLY A 101 14.95 2.47 5.56
CA GLY A 101 15.50 3.82 5.39
C GLY A 101 16.19 4.04 4.03
N ILE A 102 15.57 3.64 2.92
CA ILE A 102 16.21 3.58 1.59
C ILE A 102 17.39 2.60 1.62
N VAL A 103 17.14 1.40 2.17
CA VAL A 103 18.12 0.30 2.21
C VAL A 103 19.42 0.67 2.94
N THR A 104 19.33 1.48 4.01
CA THR A 104 20.46 1.89 4.85
C THR A 104 20.48 1.21 6.22
N VAL A 105 19.36 0.63 6.66
CA VAL A 105 19.25 -0.05 7.96
C VAL A 105 19.53 -1.54 7.78
N SER A 106 20.79 -1.95 7.94
CA SER A 106 21.23 -3.34 7.74
C SER A 106 21.16 -4.22 8.98
N VAL A 107 21.43 -3.66 10.17
CA VAL A 107 21.45 -4.39 11.46
C VAL A 107 20.19 -4.17 12.31
N GLY A 108 19.18 -3.54 11.72
CA GLY A 108 17.95 -3.14 12.40
C GLY A 108 18.02 -1.75 13.04
N HIS A 109 16.86 -1.21 13.35
CA HIS A 109 16.68 0.05 14.06
C HIS A 109 17.14 -0.06 15.52
N CYS A 110 17.87 0.94 16.01
CA CYS A 110 18.29 1.05 17.41
C CYS A 110 19.01 -0.21 17.94
N HIS A 111 19.95 -0.75 17.16
CA HIS A 111 20.82 -1.87 17.58
C HIS A 111 21.61 -1.48 18.86
N PRO A 112 21.65 -2.33 19.90
CA PRO A 112 22.33 -2.06 21.17
C PRO A 112 23.87 -2.09 21.07
#